data_AF-I2FMV4-F1
#
_entry.id   AF-I2FMV4-F1
#
_cell.length_a   1.000
_cell.length_b   1.000
_cell.length_c   1.000
_cell.angle_alpha   90.00
_cell.angle_beta   90.00
_cell.angle_gamma   90.00
#
_symmetry.space_group_name_H-M   'P 1'
#
loop_
_entity.id
_entity.type
_entity.pdbx_description
1 polymer ?
#
loop_
_entity_poly.entity_id
_entity_poly.type
_entity_poly.pdbx_seq_one_letter_code
_entity_poly.pdbx_strand_id
1 'polypeptide(L)'
;MQLTCLLISASLLLSSAFAAPAASFGTSSPAQLMLKRQYESVNYDTLMLGRDAAEPLGKRIVYNPHITQPTASTVWVAGNTYHVKWDTSDQPPEAANYTGIIKLGFIPESGQGGYNLHWTLADGFLIRDGKTSITLPQDLEERNDYIVVVLGDSGNKSDKFTIKKARSLVDGREDQNLGEIIEQNINDAFEQAGMQ
;
A
#
# COMPACT_ATOMS: atom_id res chain seq x y z
N MET A 1 -6.32 55.85 -51.62
CA MET A 1 -5.46 55.83 -52.83
C MET A 1 -4.03 56.03 -52.38
N GLN A 2 -3.07 55.28 -52.96
CA GLN A 2 -1.59 55.49 -52.93
C GLN A 2 -0.91 55.60 -51.53
N LEU A 3 -0.11 54.66 -51.01
CA LEU A 3 1.11 53.94 -51.47
C LEU A 3 2.34 54.82 -51.76
N THR A 4 3.49 54.40 -51.19
CA THR A 4 4.90 54.82 -51.46
C THR A 4 5.25 56.29 -51.18
N CYS A 5 6.48 56.70 -50.82
CA CYS A 5 7.76 56.00 -50.55
C CYS A 5 8.49 56.75 -49.38
N LEU A 6 9.77 56.62 -49.02
CA LEU A 6 10.99 56.03 -49.58
C LEU A 6 11.97 55.63 -48.44
N LEU A 7 12.99 54.81 -48.70
CA LEU A 7 14.18 54.62 -47.84
C LEU A 7 15.38 55.39 -48.45
N ILE A 8 16.14 56.16 -47.65
CA ILE A 8 17.46 56.68 -48.05
C ILE A 8 18.46 56.47 -46.91
N SER A 9 19.59 55.87 -47.26
CA SER A 9 20.77 55.56 -46.44
C SER A 9 21.78 56.71 -46.41
N ALA A 10 22.51 56.86 -45.30
CA ALA A 10 23.88 57.41 -45.31
C ALA A 10 24.67 57.01 -44.04
N SER A 11 25.63 56.10 -44.18
CA SER A 11 26.65 55.86 -43.16
C SER A 11 27.83 56.82 -43.38
N LEU A 12 28.33 57.45 -42.32
CA LEU A 12 29.63 58.13 -42.32
C LEU A 12 30.37 57.83 -41.02
N LEU A 13 31.57 57.24 -41.17
CA LEU A 13 32.47 56.84 -40.11
C LEU A 13 33.34 58.01 -39.65
N LEU A 14 33.84 57.95 -38.42
CA LEU A 14 35.14 58.53 -38.06
C LEU A 14 35.84 57.64 -37.03
N SER A 15 37.06 57.23 -37.37
CA SER A 15 37.85 56.24 -36.64
C SER A 15 38.57 56.83 -35.44
N SER A 16 38.81 56.00 -34.42
CA SER A 16 40.08 56.00 -33.72
C SER A 16 40.52 54.56 -33.43
N ALA A 17 41.51 54.09 -34.19
CA ALA A 17 42.15 52.81 -33.93
C ALA A 17 43.22 53.01 -32.86
N PHE A 18 42.92 52.67 -31.61
CA PHE A 18 43.96 52.38 -30.62
C PHE A 18 44.27 50.89 -30.64
N ALA A 19 45.48 50.55 -31.08
CA ALA A 19 46.00 49.20 -30.97
C ALA A 19 46.18 48.85 -29.49
N ALA A 20 45.48 47.80 -29.03
CA ALA A 20 45.80 47.10 -27.79
C ALA A 20 46.39 45.73 -28.16
N PRO A 21 47.42 45.25 -27.45
CA PRO A 21 48.15 44.04 -27.83
C PRO A 21 47.29 42.79 -27.69
N ALA A 22 47.62 41.76 -28.47
CA ALA A 22 47.08 40.42 -28.28
C ALA A 22 47.48 39.90 -26.88
N ALA A 23 46.53 39.86 -25.96
CA ALA A 23 46.67 39.25 -24.64
C ALA A 23 45.78 38.01 -24.56
N SER A 24 46.44 36.89 -24.27
CA SER A 24 45.88 35.54 -24.09
C SER A 24 44.54 35.48 -23.36
N PHE A 25 43.71 34.52 -23.76
CA PHE A 25 42.64 33.95 -22.94
C PHE A 25 43.14 33.71 -21.50
N GLY A 26 42.41 34.23 -20.51
CA GLY A 26 42.73 34.04 -19.11
C GLY A 26 42.17 35.14 -18.21
N THR A 27 41.48 34.72 -17.13
CA THR A 27 40.89 35.57 -16.08
C THR A 27 39.71 36.44 -16.51
N SER A 28 38.53 36.14 -15.97
CA SER A 28 37.39 37.05 -15.94
C SER A 28 37.74 38.29 -15.10
N SER A 29 37.41 39.48 -15.61
CA SER A 29 37.63 40.75 -14.90
C SER A 29 37.03 40.69 -13.48
N PRO A 30 37.64 41.33 -12.46
CA PRO A 30 37.05 41.44 -11.13
C PRO A 30 35.59 41.92 -11.14
N ALA A 31 35.23 42.81 -12.08
CA ALA A 31 33.85 43.26 -12.26
C ALA A 31 32.92 42.15 -12.81
N GLN A 32 33.39 41.32 -13.74
CA GLN A 32 32.65 40.13 -14.19
C GLN A 32 32.56 39.08 -13.08
N LEU A 33 33.60 38.91 -12.26
CA LEU A 33 33.62 38.00 -11.12
C LEU A 33 32.70 38.48 -9.97
N MET A 34 32.55 39.79 -9.79
CA MET A 34 31.56 40.38 -8.87
C MET A 34 30.14 40.26 -9.43
N LEU A 35 29.91 40.57 -10.70
CA LEU A 35 28.60 40.43 -11.33
C LEU A 35 28.14 38.96 -11.34
N LYS A 36 29.05 38.03 -11.64
CA LYS A 36 28.81 36.59 -11.56
C LYS A 36 28.49 36.17 -10.11
N ARG A 37 29.28 36.62 -9.11
CA ARG A 37 28.96 36.35 -7.69
C ARG A 37 27.63 36.94 -7.26
N GLN A 38 27.27 38.16 -7.69
CA GLN A 38 25.96 38.74 -7.40
C GLN A 38 24.84 37.89 -8.02
N TYR A 39 25.00 37.44 -9.27
CA TYR A 39 24.02 36.58 -9.94
C TYR A 39 23.88 35.21 -9.24
N GLU A 40 25.01 34.58 -8.87
CA GLU A 40 25.04 33.31 -8.14
C GLU A 40 24.55 33.45 -6.68
N SER A 41 24.69 34.62 -6.05
CA SER A 41 24.20 34.90 -4.68
C SER A 41 22.78 35.47 -4.62
N VAL A 42 22.14 35.80 -5.75
CA VAL A 42 20.68 35.98 -5.78
C VAL A 42 19.97 34.71 -6.25
N ASN A 43 20.68 33.82 -6.96
CA ASN A 43 20.13 32.56 -7.46
C ASN A 43 20.45 31.35 -6.57
N TYR A 44 20.24 31.48 -5.26
CA TYR A 44 20.40 30.37 -4.30
C TYR A 44 19.44 29.20 -4.57
N ASP A 45 18.27 29.46 -5.17
CA ASP A 45 17.28 28.44 -5.52
C ASP A 45 17.82 27.38 -6.50
N THR A 46 18.62 27.78 -7.50
CA THR A 46 19.19 26.83 -8.48
C THR A 46 20.47 26.15 -8.00
N LEU A 47 21.22 26.74 -7.05
CA LEU A 47 22.54 26.22 -6.64
C LEU A 47 22.54 25.36 -5.37
N MET A 48 21.60 25.58 -4.43
CA MET A 48 21.59 24.86 -3.15
C MET A 48 20.57 23.73 -3.06
N LEU A 49 19.63 23.68 -4.00
CA LEU A 49 18.64 22.60 -4.13
C LEU A 49 18.52 22.25 -5.61
N GLY A 50 18.71 20.99 -5.98
CA GLY A 50 18.34 20.47 -7.30
C GLY A 50 16.81 20.37 -7.46
N ARG A 51 16.11 21.48 -7.23
CA ARG A 51 14.64 21.54 -7.08
C ARG A 51 13.89 21.70 -8.40
N ASP A 52 14.59 21.92 -9.50
CA ASP A 52 14.01 21.86 -10.86
C ASP A 52 13.69 20.42 -11.29
N ALA A 53 14.19 19.42 -10.54
CA ALA A 53 13.62 18.07 -10.48
C ALA A 53 12.74 17.91 -9.23
N ALA A 54 11.81 18.85 -9.03
CA ALA A 54 10.61 18.60 -8.24
C ALA A 54 9.72 17.63 -9.03
N GLU A 55 10.16 16.36 -9.10
CA GLU A 55 9.30 15.21 -9.41
C GLU A 55 7.98 15.44 -8.65
N PRO A 56 6.83 15.47 -9.35
CA PRO A 56 5.56 15.76 -8.71
C PRO A 56 5.39 14.73 -7.60
N LEU A 57 5.42 15.19 -6.33
CA LEU A 57 5.31 14.32 -5.17
C LEU A 57 3.98 13.60 -5.28
N GLY A 58 4.03 12.36 -5.80
CA GLY A 58 2.86 11.59 -6.16
C GLY A 58 1.93 11.57 -4.97
N LYS A 59 0.71 12.10 -5.16
CA LYS A 59 -0.27 12.36 -4.10
C LYS A 59 -0.40 11.09 -3.24
N ARG A 60 0.26 11.08 -2.08
CA ARG A 60 0.24 9.95 -1.15
C ARG A 60 -1.10 9.97 -0.44
N ILE A 61 -2.09 9.34 -1.05
CA ILE A 61 -3.35 9.09 -0.40
C ILE A 61 -3.14 7.99 0.62
N VAL A 62 -3.87 8.08 1.73
CA VAL A 62 -4.00 7.02 2.72
C VAL A 62 -5.46 6.57 2.70
N TYR A 63 -5.69 5.35 2.25
CA TYR A 63 -6.98 4.71 2.12
C TYR A 63 -7.20 3.74 3.28
N ASN A 64 -8.37 3.80 3.90
CA ASN A 64 -8.71 3.06 5.11
C ASN A 64 -9.91 2.14 4.85
N PRO A 65 -9.75 1.00 4.14
CA PRO A 65 -10.84 0.07 3.90
C PRO A 65 -11.50 -0.37 5.21
N HIS A 66 -12.80 -0.12 5.33
CA HIS A 66 -13.61 -0.49 6.49
C HIS A 66 -13.94 -1.98 6.42
N ILE A 67 -13.34 -2.79 7.32
CA ILE A 67 -13.55 -4.24 7.37
C ILE A 67 -14.98 -4.55 7.84
N THR A 68 -15.73 -5.24 6.99
CA THR A 68 -17.13 -5.65 7.24
C THR A 68 -17.25 -7.12 7.64
N GLN A 69 -16.25 -7.96 7.34
CA GLN A 69 -16.11 -9.32 7.86
C GLN A 69 -14.62 -9.65 8.11
N PRO A 70 -14.24 -10.18 9.29
CA PRO A 70 -15.08 -10.66 10.38
C PRO A 70 -15.73 -9.53 11.22
N THR A 71 -16.80 -9.89 11.93
CA THR A 71 -17.55 -9.04 12.87
C THR A 71 -17.41 -9.57 14.31
N ALA A 72 -17.86 -8.80 15.31
CA ALA A 72 -17.86 -9.22 16.71
C ALA A 72 -18.57 -10.56 16.99
N SER A 73 -19.58 -10.93 16.20
CA SER A 73 -20.30 -12.21 16.30
C SER A 73 -19.70 -13.35 15.48
N THR A 74 -18.58 -13.12 14.79
CA THR A 74 -17.95 -14.12 13.92
C THR A 74 -17.20 -15.17 14.75
N VAL A 75 -17.48 -16.45 14.45
CA VAL A 75 -16.77 -17.60 15.00
C VAL A 75 -16.19 -18.40 13.83
N TRP A 76 -14.86 -18.52 13.79
CA TRP A 76 -14.13 -19.32 12.82
C TRP A 76 -13.46 -20.52 13.49
N VAL A 77 -13.03 -21.49 12.69
CA VAL A 77 -12.31 -22.69 13.14
C VAL A 77 -10.94 -22.71 12.47
N ALA A 78 -9.88 -22.89 13.25
CA ALA A 78 -8.51 -22.98 12.76
C ALA A 78 -8.36 -24.09 11.71
N GLY A 79 -7.46 -23.90 10.73
CA GLY A 79 -7.29 -24.80 9.58
C GLY A 79 -8.22 -24.58 8.39
N ASN A 80 -9.34 -23.88 8.57
CA ASN A 80 -10.32 -23.64 7.49
C ASN A 80 -10.02 -22.37 6.68
N THR A 81 -10.58 -22.33 5.46
CA THR A 81 -10.54 -21.17 4.57
C THR A 81 -11.78 -20.29 4.77
N TYR A 82 -11.57 -18.98 4.86
CA TYR A 82 -12.63 -17.96 5.03
C TYR A 82 -12.42 -16.76 4.10
N HIS A 83 -13.41 -15.87 4.04
CA HIS A 83 -13.29 -14.60 3.35
C HIS A 83 -13.27 -13.44 4.34
N VAL A 84 -12.20 -12.64 4.28
CA VAL A 84 -12.18 -11.28 4.83
C VAL A 84 -12.83 -10.36 3.81
N LYS A 85 -13.66 -9.40 4.26
CA LYS A 85 -14.34 -8.43 3.40
C LYS A 85 -14.26 -7.03 3.99
N TRP A 86 -14.23 -6.05 3.11
CA TRP A 86 -14.22 -4.63 3.46
C TRP A 86 -15.05 -3.85 2.43
N ASP A 87 -15.52 -2.66 2.82
CA ASP A 87 -16.12 -1.74 1.87
C ASP A 87 -15.05 -1.08 0.99
N THR A 88 -15.39 -0.84 -0.28
CA THR A 88 -14.59 -0.11 -1.27
C THR A 88 -15.35 1.05 -1.92
N SER A 89 -16.56 1.36 -1.43
CA SER A 89 -17.44 2.42 -1.95
C SER A 89 -16.83 3.82 -1.88
N ASP A 90 -15.90 4.05 -0.95
CA ASP A 90 -15.18 5.30 -0.71
C ASP A 90 -13.76 5.32 -1.31
N GLN A 91 -13.35 4.27 -2.04
CA GLN A 91 -11.99 4.14 -2.52
C GLN A 91 -11.64 5.20 -3.59
N PRO A 92 -10.59 6.01 -3.39
CA PRO A 92 -10.18 7.01 -4.35
C PRO A 92 -9.54 6.37 -5.59
N PRO A 93 -9.76 6.89 -6.82
CA PRO A 93 -9.20 6.32 -8.05
C PRO A 93 -7.68 6.13 -8.04
N GLU A 94 -6.95 7.02 -7.35
CA GLU A 94 -5.49 6.94 -7.25
C GLU A 94 -5.00 5.75 -6.41
N ALA A 95 -5.87 5.15 -5.59
CA ALA A 95 -5.59 3.95 -4.79
C ALA A 95 -5.98 2.64 -5.52
N ALA A 96 -6.44 2.68 -6.78
CA ALA A 96 -6.95 1.51 -7.49
C ALA A 96 -5.92 0.38 -7.71
N ASN A 97 -4.62 0.69 -7.62
CA ASN A 97 -3.52 -0.24 -7.79
C ASN A 97 -2.82 -0.62 -6.46
N TYR A 98 -3.39 -0.24 -5.30
CA TYR A 98 -2.80 -0.59 -4.01
C TYR A 98 -2.97 -2.08 -3.73
N THR A 99 -1.85 -2.75 -3.46
CA THR A 99 -1.80 -4.14 -3.03
C THR A 99 -1.91 -4.24 -1.50
N GLY A 100 -2.58 -5.29 -1.02
CA GLY A 100 -2.83 -5.52 0.38
C GLY A 100 -2.09 -6.72 0.97
N ILE A 101 -1.94 -6.69 2.29
CA ILE A 101 -1.50 -7.80 3.13
C ILE A 101 -2.53 -7.99 4.24
N ILE A 102 -3.06 -9.20 4.40
CA ILE A 102 -3.91 -9.56 5.54
C ILE A 102 -3.04 -10.18 6.62
N LYS A 103 -3.06 -9.59 7.81
CA LYS A 103 -2.47 -10.18 9.02
C LYS A 103 -3.53 -10.56 10.04
N LEU A 104 -3.26 -11.64 10.76
CA LEU A 104 -4.00 -12.04 11.96
C LEU A 104 -3.15 -11.71 13.19
N GLY A 105 -3.82 -11.23 14.23
CA GLY A 105 -3.26 -11.10 15.57
C GLY A 105 -4.37 -11.11 16.61
N PHE A 106 -4.07 -10.69 17.82
CA PHE A 106 -5.04 -10.63 18.92
C PHE A 106 -4.73 -9.45 19.84
N ILE A 107 -5.74 -8.94 20.53
CA ILE A 107 -5.59 -7.83 21.50
C ILE A 107 -6.02 -8.35 22.89
N PRO A 108 -5.07 -8.68 23.79
CA PRO A 108 -5.36 -9.13 25.15
C PRO A 108 -6.33 -8.19 25.89
N GLU A 109 -7.12 -8.72 26.81
CA GLU A 109 -8.04 -7.91 27.64
C GLU A 109 -7.32 -6.83 28.46
N SER A 110 -6.05 -7.06 28.83
CA SER A 110 -5.21 -6.08 29.51
C SER A 110 -4.80 -4.89 28.64
N GLY A 111 -5.02 -4.95 27.32
CA GLY A 111 -4.60 -3.94 26.34
C GLY A 111 -3.08 -3.85 26.13
N GLN A 112 -2.28 -4.62 26.87
CA GLN A 112 -0.82 -4.63 26.75
C GLN A 112 -0.38 -5.49 25.56
N GLY A 113 0.71 -5.09 24.89
CA GLY A 113 1.27 -5.79 23.73
C GLY A 113 0.73 -5.37 22.34
N GLY A 114 -0.31 -4.54 22.29
CA GLY A 114 -0.84 -4.02 21.02
C GLY A 114 -1.60 -5.09 20.21
N TYR A 115 -1.30 -5.21 18.91
CA TYR A 115 -2.07 -6.04 17.97
C TYR A 115 -1.54 -7.48 17.78
N ASN A 116 -0.36 -7.82 18.31
CA ASN A 116 0.23 -9.18 18.26
C ASN A 116 0.11 -9.85 16.87
N LEU A 117 0.55 -9.16 15.81
CA LEU A 117 0.38 -9.57 14.41
C LEU A 117 1.39 -10.65 13.99
N HIS A 118 1.15 -11.90 14.42
CA HIS A 118 2.07 -13.01 14.22
C HIS A 118 1.93 -13.72 12.87
N TRP A 119 0.74 -13.73 12.26
CA TRP A 119 0.48 -14.51 11.04
C TRP A 119 0.11 -13.60 9.86
N THR A 120 0.75 -13.80 8.70
CA THR A 120 0.29 -13.26 7.41
C THR A 120 -0.59 -14.31 6.75
N LEU A 121 -1.83 -13.96 6.42
CA LEU A 121 -2.83 -14.89 5.85
C LEU A 121 -3.02 -14.74 4.33
N ALA A 122 -2.74 -13.55 3.79
CA ALA A 122 -2.73 -13.25 2.37
C ALA A 122 -1.82 -12.05 2.08
N ASP A 123 -1.28 -11.97 0.87
CA ASP A 123 -0.38 -10.92 0.37
C ASP A 123 -0.61 -10.73 -1.14
N GLY A 124 -0.28 -9.57 -1.69
CA GLY A 124 -0.29 -9.27 -3.13
C GLY A 124 -1.68 -9.13 -3.79
N PHE A 125 -2.78 -9.20 -3.05
CA PHE A 125 -4.12 -8.99 -3.59
C PHE A 125 -4.41 -7.49 -3.78
N LEU A 126 -5.35 -7.13 -4.66
CA LEU A 126 -5.73 -5.73 -4.87
C LEU A 126 -6.76 -5.28 -3.84
N ILE A 127 -6.51 -4.16 -3.17
CA ILE A 127 -7.44 -3.61 -2.16
C ILE A 127 -8.83 -3.31 -2.76
N ARG A 128 -8.90 -2.96 -4.06
CA ARG A 128 -10.18 -2.68 -4.74
C ARG A 128 -11.11 -3.87 -4.92
N ASP A 129 -10.66 -5.09 -4.68
CA ASP A 129 -11.49 -6.29 -4.87
C ASP A 129 -12.51 -6.49 -3.73
N GLY A 130 -12.40 -5.72 -2.62
CA GLY A 130 -13.36 -5.69 -1.50
C GLY A 130 -13.43 -6.95 -0.64
N LYS A 131 -12.71 -8.00 -1.04
CA LYS A 131 -12.66 -9.29 -0.35
C LYS A 131 -11.39 -10.04 -0.73
N THR A 132 -10.95 -10.95 0.15
CA THR A 132 -9.87 -11.90 -0.16
C THR A 132 -10.07 -13.20 0.62
N SER A 133 -9.69 -14.31 -0.01
CA SER A 133 -9.69 -15.64 0.62
C SER A 133 -8.45 -15.80 1.48
N ILE A 134 -8.63 -16.28 2.71
CA ILE A 134 -7.56 -16.56 3.67
C ILE A 134 -7.69 -17.98 4.19
N THR A 135 -6.57 -18.63 4.51
CA THR A 135 -6.56 -19.92 5.21
C THR A 135 -5.99 -19.71 6.60
N LEU A 136 -6.70 -20.13 7.64
CA LEU A 136 -6.19 -20.07 9.01
C LEU A 136 -5.19 -21.21 9.25
N PRO A 137 -4.04 -20.95 9.92
CA PRO A 137 -3.19 -22.03 10.45
C PRO A 137 -3.99 -23.00 11.34
N GLN A 138 -3.58 -24.26 11.39
CA GLN A 138 -4.27 -25.30 12.18
C GLN A 138 -3.91 -25.24 13.67
N ASP A 139 -2.73 -24.71 13.99
CA ASP A 139 -2.10 -24.63 15.31
C ASP A 139 -2.55 -23.41 16.13
N LEU A 140 -3.51 -22.62 15.64
CA LEU A 140 -4.06 -21.48 16.38
C LEU A 140 -4.71 -21.93 17.70
N GLU A 141 -4.42 -21.17 18.76
CA GLU A 141 -5.11 -21.33 20.04
C GLU A 141 -6.58 -20.89 19.96
N GLU A 142 -7.40 -21.40 20.87
CA GLU A 142 -8.78 -20.93 20.98
C GLU A 142 -8.82 -19.62 21.76
N ARG A 143 -9.30 -18.55 21.11
CA ARG A 143 -9.43 -17.22 21.72
C ARG A 143 -10.62 -16.45 21.15
N ASN A 144 -11.11 -15.49 21.91
CA ASN A 144 -12.23 -14.59 21.56
C ASN A 144 -11.78 -13.13 21.28
N ASP A 145 -10.47 -12.87 21.26
CA ASP A 145 -9.86 -11.55 21.12
C ASP A 145 -9.02 -11.38 19.84
N TYR A 146 -9.20 -12.29 18.87
CA TYR A 146 -8.55 -12.23 17.56
C TYR A 146 -9.00 -11.01 16.76
N ILE A 147 -8.10 -10.44 15.98
CA ILE A 147 -8.34 -9.35 15.04
C ILE A 147 -7.67 -9.65 13.69
N VAL A 148 -8.36 -9.28 12.62
CA VAL A 148 -7.78 -9.22 11.27
C VAL A 148 -7.35 -7.79 11.01
N VAL A 149 -6.15 -7.60 10.47
CA VAL A 149 -5.66 -6.31 9.96
C VAL A 149 -5.44 -6.40 8.46
N VAL A 150 -6.15 -5.55 7.70
CA VAL A 150 -5.86 -5.30 6.29
C VAL A 150 -4.85 -4.15 6.25
N LEU A 151 -3.64 -4.45 5.78
CA LEU A 151 -2.58 -3.48 5.50
C LEU A 151 -2.59 -3.20 4.00
N GLY A 152 -2.48 -1.94 3.60
CA GLY A 152 -2.06 -1.55 2.26
C GLY A 152 -1.13 -0.34 2.38
N ASP A 153 -1.75 0.83 2.41
CA ASP A 153 -1.17 2.12 2.74
C ASP A 153 -1.58 2.61 4.16
N SER A 154 -2.80 2.29 4.59
CA SER A 154 -3.21 2.27 6.01
C SER A 154 -3.25 0.83 6.54
N GLY A 155 -3.22 0.68 7.87
CA GLY A 155 -3.40 -0.59 8.57
C GLY A 155 -4.63 -0.60 9.45
N ASN A 156 -5.70 -1.26 9.00
CA ASN A 156 -7.04 -1.15 9.59
C ASN A 156 -7.46 -2.48 10.18
N LYS A 157 -8.05 -2.47 11.37
CA LYS A 157 -8.43 -3.68 12.10
C LYS A 157 -9.93 -3.95 12.05
N SER A 158 -10.31 -5.22 12.09
CA SER A 158 -11.66 -5.67 12.39
C SER A 158 -12.03 -5.42 13.86
N ASP A 159 -13.29 -5.66 14.18
CA ASP A 159 -13.70 -5.99 15.56
C ASP A 159 -12.98 -7.25 16.07
N LYS A 160 -12.98 -7.42 17.39
CA LYS A 160 -12.55 -8.68 18.04
C LYS A 160 -13.52 -9.80 17.69
N PHE A 161 -13.02 -10.96 17.28
CA PHE A 161 -13.82 -12.13 16.94
C PHE A 161 -13.23 -13.42 17.50
N THR A 162 -13.96 -14.53 17.39
CA THR A 162 -13.55 -15.82 17.98
C THR A 162 -12.96 -16.76 16.93
N ILE A 163 -11.83 -17.40 17.26
CA ILE A 163 -11.32 -18.58 16.56
C ILE A 163 -11.32 -19.75 17.54
N LYS A 164 -11.92 -20.86 17.12
CA LYS A 164 -11.90 -22.16 17.79
C LYS A 164 -10.75 -23.01 17.26
N LYS A 165 -10.20 -23.90 18.09
CA LYS A 165 -9.15 -24.83 17.67
C LYS A 165 -9.61 -25.73 16.51
N ALA A 166 -8.65 -26.13 15.67
CA ALA A 166 -8.89 -27.12 14.64
C ALA A 166 -9.29 -28.46 15.29
N ARG A 167 -10.23 -29.18 14.68
CA ARG A 167 -10.58 -30.52 15.17
C ARG A 167 -9.47 -31.49 14.82
N SER A 168 -8.61 -31.81 15.80
CA SER A 168 -7.61 -32.86 15.63
C SER A 168 -8.31 -34.22 15.47
N LEU A 169 -8.13 -34.86 14.32
CA LEU A 169 -8.49 -36.26 14.09
C LEU A 169 -7.42 -37.23 14.63
N VAL A 170 -6.47 -36.74 15.44
CA VAL A 170 -5.20 -37.41 15.76
C VAL A 170 -4.93 -37.51 17.29
N ASP A 171 -5.96 -37.35 18.13
CA ASP A 171 -5.88 -37.71 19.57
C ASP A 171 -7.14 -38.42 20.06
N GLY A 172 -7.29 -39.70 19.70
CA GLY A 172 -8.01 -40.76 20.46
C GLY A 172 -9.48 -40.53 20.86
N ARG A 173 -10.05 -39.39 20.47
CA ARG A 173 -11.41 -38.93 20.73
C ARG A 173 -11.98 -38.45 19.42
N GLU A 174 -12.29 -39.42 18.57
CA GLU A 174 -13.61 -39.39 17.96
C GLU A 174 -14.62 -39.00 19.04
N ASP A 175 -15.57 -38.12 18.72
CA ASP A 175 -16.81 -38.15 19.47
C ASP A 175 -17.28 -39.60 19.30
N GLN A 176 -17.31 -40.41 20.36
CA GLN A 176 -17.61 -41.85 20.21
C GLN A 176 -18.99 -42.06 19.55
N ASN A 177 -19.86 -41.07 19.72
CA ASN A 177 -21.12 -40.87 19.04
C ASN A 177 -21.01 -40.80 17.49
N LEU A 178 -19.98 -40.20 16.90
CA LEU A 178 -19.86 -40.10 15.42
C LEU A 178 -19.52 -41.43 14.76
N GLY A 179 -18.61 -42.23 15.35
CA GLY A 179 -18.35 -43.58 14.87
C GLY A 179 -19.59 -44.46 15.00
N GLU A 180 -20.20 -44.46 16.19
CA GLU A 180 -21.43 -45.19 16.51
C GLU A 180 -22.61 -44.77 15.61
N ILE A 181 -22.82 -43.48 15.36
CA ILE A 181 -23.85 -42.96 14.43
C ILE A 181 -23.55 -43.39 12.98
N ILE A 182 -22.29 -43.40 12.53
CA ILE A 182 -21.96 -43.83 11.18
C ILE A 182 -22.20 -45.34 11.02
N GLU A 183 -21.72 -46.16 11.97
CA GLU A 183 -21.97 -47.61 11.97
C GLU A 183 -23.47 -47.93 12.07
N GLN A 184 -24.22 -47.24 12.92
CA GLN A 184 -25.67 -47.41 13.04
C GLN A 184 -26.38 -47.05 11.72
N ASN A 185 -26.10 -45.89 11.12
CA ASN A 185 -26.71 -45.51 9.84
C ASN A 185 -26.35 -46.47 8.70
N ILE A 186 -25.14 -47.07 8.72
CA ILE A 186 -24.71 -48.08 7.76
C ILE A 186 -25.50 -49.38 7.96
N ASN A 187 -25.64 -49.85 9.21
CA ASN A 187 -26.40 -51.06 9.54
C ASN A 187 -27.89 -50.89 9.24
N ASP A 188 -28.50 -49.76 9.63
CA ASP A 188 -29.90 -49.42 9.30
C ASP A 188 -30.13 -49.41 7.79
N ALA A 189 -29.15 -48.95 6.99
CA ALA A 189 -29.23 -48.98 5.52
C ALA A 189 -29.09 -50.40 4.94
N PHE A 190 -28.26 -51.28 5.53
CA PHE A 190 -28.17 -52.68 5.14
C PHE A 190 -29.44 -53.47 5.49
N GLU A 191 -30.03 -53.25 6.67
CA GLU A 191 -31.32 -53.84 7.05
C GLU A 191 -32.46 -53.37 6.13
N GLN A 192 -32.54 -52.07 5.83
CA GLN A 192 -33.53 -51.54 4.87
C GLN A 192 -33.33 -52.08 3.45
N ALA A 193 -32.11 -52.42 3.05
CA ALA A 193 -31.80 -53.04 1.77
C ALA A 193 -32.00 -54.57 1.75
N GLY A 194 -32.32 -55.19 2.90
CA GLY A 194 -32.50 -56.65 3.01
C GLY A 194 -31.22 -57.45 2.79
N MET A 195 -30.05 -56.85 3.04
CA MET A 195 -28.74 -57.51 2.89
C MET A 195 -28.17 -57.85 4.27
N GLN A 196 -28.11 -59.15 4.59
CA GLN A 196 -27.44 -59.74 5.75
C GLN A 196 -26.31 -60.67 5.29
#